data_AF-A0A165SFR0-F1
#
_entry.id   AF-A0A165SFR0-F1
#
_cell.length_a   1.000
_cell.length_b   1.000
_cell.length_c   1.000
_cell.angle_alpha   90.00
_cell.angle_beta   90.00
_cell.angle_gamma   90.00
#
_symmetry.space_group_name_H-M   'P 1'
#
loop_
_entity.id
_entity.type
_entity.pdbx_description
1 polymer ?
#
loop_
_entity_poly.entity_id
_entity_poly.type
_entity_poly.pdbx_seq_one_letter_code
_entity_poly.pdbx_strand_id
1 'polypeptide(L)'
;MRQQLKQLRAQLANAKRRLATAKRQIADYQRIMIMLANNDFASLRRLLSVSLRHGSSPAAILMQLQRALDGLYNPRSGFTQDELDVAFIAKALGGQRLLYALQKSHGLPSHRTVQRHCPIPRMVVSVGKPSQEEFDVNIEVFLNPEVKPGPETFMNAAGKPTMPGNILMFDGIALEGRCRYCPQRDQIMGFCREHGQNFSMKCDTVEDIEKLRDLVEAGKLCYGSDATVVAVAPYAQTDHYTPVPLVLSPSDKTEKGEQLMTWIHKLLGSWEEHKYGAKTHGPIWALASDGDSSFRLAKHLLCMTTKLNPESPLSHKLAGMPGLNTMTSSSGITGTCDPKHIFKRFGTLLRSPRGVGLFGDHITRGQVHDQLCQLGLTKPQVDQLLDPADKQNVPKAVKLLQHLLMLHDLPKADLPATARHQKSVAFLGKMMGYFLLPFISVSMSLSEQVQSLSTFAHLAAATYMQHRTACLTGALYHDTQAIVKNIIFTIARTQLIN
;
A
#
# COMPACT_ATOMS: atom_id res chain seq x y z
N MET A 1 60.46 29.67 63.07
CA MET A 1 59.30 29.21 63.88
C MET A 1 58.00 30.00 63.66
N ARG A 2 57.94 31.34 63.84
CA ARG A 2 56.68 32.13 63.68
C ARG A 2 56.05 32.09 62.27
N GLN A 3 56.86 32.04 61.22
CA GLN A 3 56.39 31.96 59.82
C GLN A 3 55.70 30.62 59.50
N GLN A 4 56.30 29.49 59.92
CA GLN A 4 55.72 28.15 59.80
C GLN A 4 54.38 28.03 60.54
N LEU A 5 54.27 28.63 61.73
CA LEU A 5 53.03 28.62 62.54
C LEU A 5 51.89 29.38 61.86
N LYS A 6 52.20 30.47 61.15
CA LYS A 6 51.24 31.25 60.37
C LYS A 6 50.79 30.48 59.11
N GLN A 7 51.71 29.78 58.45
CA GLN A 7 51.45 28.91 57.31
C GLN A 7 50.55 27.72 57.69
N LEU A 8 50.85 27.04 58.80
CA LEU A 8 50.05 25.93 59.34
C LEU A 8 48.64 26.38 59.74
N ARG A 9 48.49 27.58 60.34
CA ARG A 9 47.17 28.16 60.64
C ARG A 9 46.36 28.46 59.38
N ALA A 10 46.99 28.99 58.33
CA ALA A 10 46.34 29.22 57.05
C ALA A 10 45.93 27.91 56.36
N GLN A 11 46.79 26.87 56.41
CA GLN A 11 46.48 25.53 55.89
C GLN A 11 45.31 24.89 56.66
N LEU A 12 45.29 24.98 57.99
CA LEU A 12 44.18 24.48 58.82
C LEU A 12 42.87 25.20 58.51
N ALA A 13 42.89 26.53 58.34
CA ALA A 13 41.71 27.30 57.97
C ALA A 13 41.17 26.92 56.59
N ASN A 14 42.07 26.73 55.61
CA ASN A 14 41.70 26.26 54.27
C ASN A 14 41.18 24.82 54.30
N ALA A 15 41.76 23.93 55.11
CA ALA A 15 41.28 22.56 55.30
C ALA A 15 39.88 22.55 55.93
N LYS A 16 39.62 23.38 56.96
CA LYS A 16 38.28 23.54 57.56
C LYS A 16 37.25 24.05 56.55
N ARG A 17 37.61 25.02 55.70
CA ARG A 17 36.73 25.49 54.61
C ARG A 17 36.44 24.39 53.59
N ARG A 18 37.47 23.66 53.13
CA ARG A 18 37.30 22.52 52.20
C ARG A 18 36.40 21.43 52.80
N LEU A 19 36.59 21.09 54.08
CA LEU A 19 35.75 20.13 54.80
C LEU A 19 34.28 20.60 54.88
N ALA A 20 34.05 21.88 55.19
CA ALA A 20 32.70 22.44 55.25
C ALA A 20 32.01 22.40 53.87
N THR A 21 32.73 22.71 52.79
CA THR A 21 32.22 22.60 51.41
C THR A 21 31.90 21.15 51.04
N ALA A 22 32.81 20.21 51.34
CA ALA A 22 32.58 18.79 51.06
C ALA A 22 31.37 18.23 51.83
N LYS A 23 31.21 18.60 53.11
CA LYS A 23 30.03 18.23 53.91
C LYS A 23 28.72 18.76 53.30
N ARG A 24 28.71 20.01 52.81
CA ARG A 24 27.53 20.55 52.09
C ARG A 24 27.23 19.78 50.82
N GLN A 25 28.24 19.48 50.00
CA GLN A 25 28.03 18.70 48.78
C GLN A 25 27.46 17.31 49.06
N ILE A 26 27.97 16.60 50.08
CA ILE A 26 27.43 15.30 50.49
C ILE A 26 25.96 15.42 50.92
N ALA A 27 25.61 16.44 51.70
CA ALA A 27 24.23 16.69 52.11
C ALA A 27 23.31 16.98 50.92
N ASP A 28 23.78 17.75 49.93
CA ASP A 28 23.02 18.03 48.71
C ASP A 28 22.81 16.75 47.88
N TYR A 29 23.83 15.89 47.75
CA TYR A 29 23.69 14.59 47.08
C TYR A 29 22.70 13.66 47.80
N GLN A 30 22.75 13.59 49.13
CA GLN A 30 21.78 12.82 49.92
C GLN A 30 20.36 13.31 49.70
N ARG A 31 20.15 14.63 49.68
CA ARG A 31 18.83 15.21 49.40
C ARG A 31 18.35 14.91 47.98
N ILE A 32 19.23 14.97 46.97
CA ILE A 32 18.89 14.53 45.61
C ILE A 32 18.42 13.08 45.64
N MET A 33 19.18 12.17 46.25
CA MET A 33 18.80 10.74 46.31
C MET A 33 17.45 10.51 47.00
N ILE A 34 17.18 11.19 48.12
CA ILE A 34 15.87 11.12 48.81
C ILE A 34 14.76 11.64 47.89
N MET A 35 15.00 12.74 47.19
CA MET A 35 14.03 13.35 46.28
C MET A 35 13.70 12.43 45.10
N LEU A 36 14.70 11.75 44.55
CA LEU A 36 14.55 10.75 43.49
C LEU A 36 13.81 9.49 43.97
N ALA A 37 14.03 9.07 45.21
CA ALA A 37 13.39 7.88 45.76
C ALA A 37 11.90 8.09 46.06
N ASN A 38 11.52 9.31 46.45
CA ASN A 38 10.17 9.62 46.95
C ASN A 38 9.24 10.26 45.92
N ASN A 39 9.72 10.63 44.73
CA ASN A 39 8.91 11.32 43.74
C ASN A 39 9.08 10.72 42.35
N ASP A 40 7.99 10.67 41.60
CA ASP A 40 8.00 10.24 40.21
C ASP A 40 8.20 11.43 39.28
N PHE A 41 9.23 11.36 38.45
CA PHE A 41 9.64 12.45 37.57
C PHE A 41 9.47 12.00 36.11
N ALA A 42 8.46 12.53 35.42
CA ALA A 42 8.14 12.19 34.03
C ALA A 42 9.31 12.40 33.03
N SER A 43 10.37 13.13 33.37
CA SER A 43 11.53 13.35 32.50
C SER A 43 12.84 13.42 33.26
N LEU A 44 12.99 12.58 34.29
CA LEU A 44 14.12 12.64 35.21
C LEU A 44 15.48 12.58 34.50
N ARG A 45 15.64 11.57 33.64
CA ARG A 45 16.86 11.34 32.88
C ARG A 45 17.26 12.59 32.08
N ARG A 46 16.29 13.27 31.49
CA ARG A 46 16.49 14.48 30.69
C ARG A 46 16.83 15.68 31.56
N LEU A 47 16.14 15.87 32.68
CA LEU A 47 16.44 16.91 33.68
C LEU A 47 17.90 16.83 34.16
N LEU A 48 18.32 15.63 34.56
CA LEU A 48 19.69 15.38 35.03
C LEU A 48 20.70 15.56 33.90
N SER A 49 20.43 15.02 32.70
CA SER A 49 21.32 15.17 31.54
C SER A 49 21.57 16.62 31.18
N VAL A 50 20.52 17.44 31.09
CA VAL A 50 20.62 18.87 30.79
C VAL A 50 21.40 19.60 31.88
N SER A 51 21.10 19.31 33.15
CA SER A 51 21.78 19.95 34.28
C SER A 51 23.28 19.63 34.31
N LEU A 52 23.65 18.37 34.05
CA LEU A 52 25.05 17.92 34.01
C LEU A 52 25.82 18.54 32.83
N ARG A 53 25.21 18.63 31.63
CA ARG A 53 25.84 19.30 30.47
C ARG A 53 26.14 20.77 30.72
N HIS A 54 25.29 21.46 31.49
CA HIS A 54 25.51 22.85 31.87
C HIS A 54 26.50 23.03 33.04
N GLY A 55 27.10 21.95 33.55
CA GLY A 55 28.02 22.02 34.70
C GLY A 55 27.33 22.48 35.98
N SER A 56 26.02 22.20 36.14
CA SER A 56 25.23 22.67 37.28
C SER A 56 25.75 22.07 38.59
N SER A 57 25.82 22.89 39.64
CA SER A 57 26.16 22.41 40.98
C SER A 57 25.05 21.51 41.55
N PRO A 58 25.33 20.63 42.53
CA PRO A 58 24.31 19.80 43.18
C PRO A 58 23.12 20.60 43.71
N ALA A 59 23.37 21.76 44.31
CA ALA A 59 22.31 22.66 44.78
C ALA A 59 21.42 23.18 43.64
N ALA A 60 22.00 23.48 42.46
CA ALA A 60 21.24 23.92 41.29
C ALA A 60 20.40 22.79 40.68
N ILE A 61 20.92 21.56 40.67
CA ILE A 61 20.17 20.35 40.24
C ILE A 61 18.96 20.16 41.15
N LEU A 62 19.14 20.26 42.47
CA LEU A 62 18.08 20.11 43.46
C LEU A 62 16.97 21.14 43.27
N MET A 63 17.33 22.40 43.01
CA MET A 63 16.37 23.46 42.69
C MET A 63 15.64 23.19 41.36
N GLN A 64 16.31 22.65 40.34
CA GLN A 64 15.63 22.28 39.09
C GLN A 64 14.66 21.10 39.27
N LEU A 65 15.02 20.10 40.07
CA LEU A 65 14.13 18.99 40.42
C LEU A 65 12.90 19.50 41.16
N GLN A 66 13.06 20.42 42.11
CA GLN A 66 11.92 21.02 42.83
C GLN A 66 10.99 21.76 41.88
N ARG A 67 11.56 22.62 41.01
CA ARG A 67 10.78 23.32 39.99
C ARG A 67 10.09 22.36 39.01
N ALA A 68 10.65 21.18 38.77
CA ALA A 68 10.00 20.18 37.93
C ALA A 68 8.81 19.52 38.63
N LEU A 69 8.91 19.21 39.93
CA LEU A 69 7.77 18.72 40.74
C LEU A 69 6.64 19.74 40.81
N ASP A 70 6.99 21.01 40.98
CA ASP A 70 6.02 22.11 41.02
C ASP A 70 5.41 22.41 39.62
N GLY A 71 5.81 21.67 38.58
CA GLY A 71 5.37 21.87 37.20
C GLY A 71 5.91 23.15 36.53
N LEU A 72 6.78 23.90 37.23
CA LEU A 72 7.38 25.16 36.79
C LEU A 72 8.54 24.97 35.79
N TYR A 73 9.05 23.75 35.66
CA TYR A 73 10.15 23.44 34.75
C TYR A 73 9.98 22.07 34.09
N ASN A 74 10.06 22.06 32.76
CA ASN A 74 10.11 20.84 31.97
C ASN A 74 11.17 21.02 30.86
N PRO A 75 12.17 20.13 30.75
CA PRO A 75 13.19 20.25 29.72
C PRO A 75 12.56 20.09 28.34
N ARG A 76 12.77 21.08 27.48
CA ARG A 76 12.20 21.13 26.12
C ARG A 76 13.15 20.62 25.03
N SER A 77 14.37 20.22 25.39
CA SER A 77 15.43 19.78 24.49
C SER A 77 16.14 18.54 25.05
N GLY A 78 16.93 17.87 24.19
CA GLY A 78 17.69 16.68 24.58
C GLY A 78 16.88 15.39 24.58
N PHE A 79 15.87 15.29 23.71
CA PHE A 79 15.15 14.03 23.48
C PHE A 79 16.07 13.00 22.82
N THR A 80 15.96 11.74 23.23
CA THR A 80 16.63 10.64 22.51
C THR A 80 15.85 10.28 21.25
N GLN A 81 16.49 9.56 20.32
CA GLN A 81 15.80 9.04 19.14
C GLN A 81 14.64 8.11 19.53
N ASP A 82 14.86 7.22 20.50
CA ASP A 82 13.81 6.34 21.03
C ASP A 82 12.59 7.12 21.57
N GLU A 83 12.80 8.23 22.29
CA GLU A 83 11.70 9.07 22.78
C GLU A 83 10.92 9.73 21.64
N LEU A 84 11.64 10.14 20.57
CA LEU A 84 11.03 10.71 19.37
C LEU A 84 10.23 9.65 18.60
N ASP A 85 10.77 8.44 18.46
CA ASP A 85 10.13 7.33 17.76
C ASP A 85 8.89 6.85 18.51
N VAL A 86 8.96 6.70 19.84
CA VAL A 86 7.79 6.38 20.68
C VAL A 86 6.72 7.47 20.58
N ALA A 87 7.10 8.74 20.61
CA ALA A 87 6.17 9.85 20.45
C ALA A 87 5.56 9.89 19.03
N PHE A 88 6.35 9.56 18.01
CA PHE A 88 5.88 9.43 16.63
C PHE A 88 4.85 8.30 16.50
N ILE A 89 5.15 7.11 17.03
CA ILE A 89 4.25 5.95 17.01
C ILE A 89 2.97 6.24 17.78
N ALA A 90 3.08 6.83 18.98
CA ALA A 90 1.92 7.22 19.78
C ALA A 90 1.00 8.18 19.03
N LYS A 91 1.57 9.13 18.28
CA LYS A 91 0.81 10.03 17.40
C LYS A 91 0.20 9.28 16.21
N ALA A 92 0.95 8.40 15.57
CA ALA A 92 0.51 7.69 14.37
C ALA A 92 -0.64 6.73 14.67
N LEU A 93 -0.58 6.00 15.79
CA LEU A 93 -1.57 4.99 16.16
C LEU A 93 -2.72 5.56 17.01
N GLY A 94 -2.43 6.42 17.99
CA GLY A 94 -3.43 6.95 18.93
C GLY A 94 -3.83 8.41 18.69
N GLY A 95 -3.29 9.03 17.64
CA GLY A 95 -3.60 10.40 17.26
C GLY A 95 -3.00 11.47 18.17
N GLN A 96 -3.34 12.72 17.88
CA GLN A 96 -2.78 13.88 18.59
C GLN A 96 -3.17 13.91 20.08
N ARG A 97 -4.36 13.39 20.43
CA ARG A 97 -4.86 13.37 21.80
C ARG A 97 -4.05 12.42 22.69
N LEU A 98 -3.73 11.22 22.19
CA LEU A 98 -2.88 10.29 22.91
C LEU A 98 -1.48 10.87 23.11
N LEU A 99 -0.87 11.42 22.05
CA LEU A 99 0.45 12.06 22.18
C LEU A 99 0.41 13.19 23.21
N TYR A 100 -0.65 14.01 23.23
CA TYR A 100 -0.79 15.08 24.22
C TYR A 100 -0.87 14.53 25.65
N ALA A 101 -1.65 13.48 25.89
CA ALA A 101 -1.75 12.84 27.20
C ALA A 101 -0.41 12.25 27.66
N LEU A 102 0.32 11.59 26.76
CA LEU A 102 1.65 11.02 27.05
C LEU A 102 2.73 12.10 27.21
N GLN A 103 2.63 13.20 26.49
CA GLN A 103 3.47 14.38 26.73
C GLN A 103 3.28 14.90 28.17
N LYS A 104 2.04 14.91 28.67
CA LYS A 104 1.73 15.41 30.02
C LYS A 104 2.09 14.43 31.13
N SER A 105 1.85 13.14 30.92
CA SER A 105 2.08 12.09 31.93
C SER A 105 3.52 11.56 31.95
N HIS A 106 4.11 11.32 30.78
CA HIS A 106 5.41 10.67 30.61
C HIS A 106 6.46 11.60 30.00
N GLY A 107 6.14 12.89 29.84
CA GLY A 107 7.12 13.90 29.39
C GLY A 107 7.63 13.69 27.96
N LEU A 108 6.87 12.97 27.11
CA LEU A 108 7.20 12.74 25.71
C LEU A 108 7.28 14.05 24.90
N PRO A 109 8.02 14.05 23.77
CA PRO A 109 8.10 15.20 22.90
C PRO A 109 6.75 15.69 22.40
N SER A 110 6.61 17.02 22.27
CA SER A 110 5.40 17.63 21.74
C SER A 110 5.19 17.29 20.26
N HIS A 111 3.95 17.41 19.78
CA HIS A 111 3.63 17.25 18.36
C HIS A 111 4.54 18.06 17.42
N ARG A 112 4.84 19.32 17.79
CA ARG A 112 5.71 20.21 17.01
C ARG A 112 7.16 19.75 17.04
N THR A 113 7.61 19.18 18.16
CA THR A 113 8.95 18.59 18.29
C THR A 113 9.07 17.36 17.39
N VAL A 114 8.10 16.45 17.46
CA VAL A 114 8.05 15.24 16.61
C VAL A 114 8.05 15.63 15.14
N GLN A 115 7.21 16.57 14.72
CA GLN A 115 7.19 17.01 13.31
C GLN A 115 8.52 17.58 12.79
N ARG A 116 9.32 18.19 13.68
CA ARG A 116 10.62 18.75 13.30
C ARG A 116 11.73 17.70 13.19
N HIS A 117 11.67 16.64 14.00
CA HIS A 117 12.72 15.61 14.05
C HIS A 117 12.37 14.38 13.22
N CYS A 118 11.08 14.11 13.00
CA CYS A 118 10.55 13.02 12.19
C CYS A 118 9.72 13.63 11.04
N PRO A 119 10.35 14.29 10.06
CA PRO A 119 9.65 14.83 8.91
C PRO A 119 9.00 13.68 8.12
N ILE A 120 7.70 13.80 7.85
CA ILE A 120 6.98 12.83 7.03
C ILE A 120 7.04 13.30 5.57
N PRO A 121 7.51 12.47 4.64
CA PRO A 121 7.46 12.75 3.20
C PRO A 121 6.05 13.14 2.76
N ARG A 122 5.93 14.12 1.88
CA ARG A 122 4.62 14.62 1.40
C ARG A 122 4.51 14.46 -0.10
N MET A 123 3.39 13.89 -0.52
CA MET A 123 3.04 13.79 -1.92
C MET A 123 2.60 15.14 -2.49
N VAL A 124 3.09 15.44 -3.68
CA VAL A 124 2.53 16.42 -4.59
C VAL A 124 1.35 15.79 -5.32
N VAL A 125 0.16 16.29 -5.03
CA VAL A 125 -1.10 15.85 -5.64
C VAL A 125 -1.27 16.55 -6.98
N SER A 126 -1.76 15.82 -8.00
CA SER A 126 -1.99 16.38 -9.33
C SER A 126 -3.16 17.37 -9.34
N VAL A 127 -2.93 18.53 -9.94
CA VAL A 127 -3.94 19.59 -10.09
C VAL A 127 -4.82 19.33 -11.31
N GLY A 128 -4.20 18.84 -12.39
CA GLY A 128 -4.84 18.41 -13.62
C GLY A 128 -4.39 17.01 -13.99
N LYS A 129 -4.12 16.79 -15.28
CA LYS A 129 -3.50 15.53 -15.73
C LYS A 129 -2.12 15.38 -15.08
N PRO A 130 -1.80 14.19 -14.53
CA PRO A 130 -0.51 13.97 -13.90
C PRO A 130 0.65 14.27 -14.85
N SER A 131 1.61 15.08 -14.38
CA SER A 131 2.76 15.53 -15.16
C SER A 131 4.04 14.80 -14.78
N GLN A 132 5.04 14.84 -15.66
CA GLN A 132 6.36 14.27 -15.40
C GLN A 132 7.04 14.92 -14.19
N GLU A 133 6.94 16.24 -14.06
CA GLU A 133 7.46 16.99 -12.90
C GLU A 133 6.86 16.49 -11.58
N GLU A 134 5.55 16.20 -11.55
CA GLU A 134 4.89 15.66 -10.36
C GLU A 134 5.39 14.24 -10.03
N PHE A 135 5.61 13.41 -11.06
CA PHE A 135 6.17 12.07 -10.88
C PHE A 135 7.59 12.13 -10.30
N ASP A 136 8.46 12.95 -10.90
CA ASP A 136 9.85 13.07 -10.49
C ASP A 136 9.96 13.56 -9.04
N VAL A 137 9.18 14.58 -8.66
CA VAL A 137 9.15 15.08 -7.27
C VAL A 137 8.66 14.00 -6.30
N ASN A 138 7.60 13.26 -6.65
CA ASN A 138 7.08 12.22 -5.77
C ASN A 138 8.04 11.02 -5.64
N ILE A 139 8.68 10.61 -6.74
CA ILE A 139 9.74 9.59 -6.71
C ILE A 139 10.89 10.08 -5.82
N GLU A 140 11.32 11.33 -5.97
CA GLU A 140 12.40 11.86 -5.14
C GLU A 140 12.06 11.90 -3.64
N VAL A 141 10.87 12.37 -3.29
CA VAL A 141 10.45 12.54 -1.90
C VAL A 141 10.26 11.21 -1.18
N PHE A 142 9.72 10.18 -1.85
CA PHE A 142 9.40 8.91 -1.21
C PHE A 142 10.44 7.80 -1.40
N LEU A 143 11.21 7.84 -2.48
CA LEU A 143 12.12 6.75 -2.87
C LEU A 143 13.60 7.13 -2.75
N ASN A 144 13.92 8.31 -2.22
CA ASN A 144 15.26 8.61 -1.77
C ASN A 144 15.74 7.50 -0.79
N PRO A 145 16.93 6.91 -0.97
CA PRO A 145 17.51 5.92 -0.07
C PRO A 145 17.53 6.30 1.42
N GLU A 146 17.59 7.59 1.75
CA GLU A 146 17.50 8.08 3.14
C GLU A 146 16.10 7.92 3.75
N VAL A 147 15.07 7.84 2.90
CA VAL A 147 13.66 7.66 3.29
C VAL A 147 13.24 6.20 3.14
N LYS A 148 13.55 5.58 2.01
CA LYS A 148 13.26 4.18 1.72
C LYS A 148 14.51 3.53 1.12
N PRO A 149 15.20 2.64 1.87
CA PRO A 149 16.30 1.87 1.33
C PRO A 149 15.87 1.02 0.13
N GLY A 150 16.76 0.89 -0.84
CA GLY A 150 16.56 0.00 -1.99
C GLY A 150 16.57 -1.48 -1.56
N PRO A 151 16.04 -2.38 -2.41
CA PRO A 151 16.05 -3.81 -2.12
C PRO A 151 17.47 -4.38 -2.18
N GLU A 152 17.65 -5.58 -1.63
CA GLU A 152 18.88 -6.34 -1.81
C GLU A 152 19.18 -6.57 -3.30
N THR A 153 20.47 -6.49 -3.65
CA THR A 153 20.94 -6.76 -5.01
C THR A 153 21.44 -8.20 -5.10
N PHE A 154 21.02 -8.90 -6.12
CA PHE A 154 21.35 -10.30 -6.39
C PHE A 154 22.30 -10.40 -7.58
N MET A 155 23.01 -11.52 -7.70
CA MET A 155 23.85 -11.80 -8.86
C MET A 155 23.11 -12.76 -9.78
N ASN A 156 22.82 -12.34 -11.00
CA ASN A 156 22.18 -13.24 -11.96
C ASN A 156 23.15 -14.32 -12.47
N ALA A 157 22.65 -15.29 -13.25
CA ALA A 157 23.44 -16.38 -13.82
C ALA A 157 24.63 -15.92 -14.71
N ALA A 158 24.62 -14.67 -15.18
CA ALA A 158 25.71 -14.07 -15.95
C ALA A 158 26.69 -13.26 -15.07
N GLY A 159 26.57 -13.35 -13.75
CA GLY A 159 27.41 -12.61 -12.79
C GLY A 159 27.16 -11.11 -12.76
N LYS A 160 26.00 -10.63 -13.25
CA LYS A 160 25.64 -9.21 -13.22
C LYS A 160 24.73 -8.89 -12.03
N PRO A 161 24.97 -7.77 -11.32
CA PRO A 161 24.08 -7.30 -10.28
C PRO A 161 22.69 -7.03 -10.86
N THR A 162 21.65 -7.51 -10.20
CA THR A 162 20.26 -7.34 -10.61
C THR A 162 19.37 -7.17 -9.39
N MET A 163 18.31 -6.40 -9.54
CA MET A 163 17.34 -6.12 -8.48
C MET A 163 16.02 -6.79 -8.80
N PRO A 164 15.25 -7.19 -7.76
CA PRO A 164 13.89 -7.68 -7.96
C PRO A 164 13.03 -6.56 -8.55
N GLY A 165 12.00 -6.95 -9.30
CA GLY A 165 11.09 -5.97 -9.88
C GLY A 165 9.99 -5.52 -8.93
N ASN A 166 9.25 -4.53 -9.39
CA ASN A 166 8.14 -3.92 -8.69
C ASN A 166 6.83 -4.08 -9.48
N ILE A 167 5.72 -3.93 -8.78
CA ILE A 167 4.38 -3.79 -9.35
C ILE A 167 3.89 -2.35 -9.18
N LEU A 168 3.33 -1.78 -10.26
CA LEU A 168 2.66 -0.50 -10.23
C LEU A 168 1.14 -0.75 -10.17
N MET A 169 0.51 -0.31 -9.09
CA MET A 169 -0.88 -0.61 -8.74
C MET A 169 -1.74 0.65 -8.86
N PHE A 170 -2.89 0.51 -9.53
CA PHE A 170 -3.84 1.58 -9.80
C PHE A 170 -5.17 1.26 -9.12
N ASP A 171 -5.69 2.22 -8.37
CA ASP A 171 -7.04 2.12 -7.79
C ASP A 171 -7.71 3.49 -7.71
N GLY A 172 -9.03 3.49 -7.59
CA GLY A 172 -9.84 4.70 -7.39
C GLY A 172 -10.30 4.82 -5.95
N ILE A 173 -10.19 6.02 -5.36
CA ILE A 173 -10.79 6.34 -4.07
C ILE A 173 -11.90 7.36 -4.27
N ALA A 174 -13.09 7.10 -3.72
CA ALA A 174 -14.17 8.06 -3.76
C ALA A 174 -13.78 9.34 -3.01
N LEU A 175 -14.04 10.50 -3.61
CA LEU A 175 -13.78 11.80 -3.03
C LEU A 175 -15.07 12.50 -2.63
N GLU A 176 -14.97 13.34 -1.59
CA GLU A 176 -15.94 14.39 -1.35
C GLU A 176 -15.66 15.52 -2.34
N GLY A 177 -16.61 15.83 -3.21
CA GLY A 177 -16.47 16.88 -4.22
C GLY A 177 -16.36 18.26 -3.59
N ARG A 178 -15.12 18.72 -3.36
CA ARG A 178 -14.83 20.02 -2.74
C ARG A 178 -13.48 20.55 -3.18
N CYS A 179 -13.37 21.87 -3.22
CA CYS A 179 -12.10 22.54 -3.44
C CYS A 179 -11.37 22.89 -2.14
N ARG A 180 -10.05 22.90 -2.24
CA ARG A 180 -9.13 23.32 -1.17
C ARG A 180 -7.98 24.11 -1.77
N TYR A 181 -7.63 25.22 -1.14
CA TYR A 181 -6.41 25.93 -1.48
C TYR A 181 -5.18 25.19 -0.94
N CYS A 182 -4.15 25.03 -1.77
CA CYS A 182 -2.88 24.39 -1.45
C CYS A 182 -1.78 25.46 -1.38
N PRO A 183 -1.41 25.95 -0.17
CA PRO A 183 -0.42 27.01 -0.03
C PRO A 183 0.96 26.64 -0.57
N GLN A 184 1.30 25.34 -0.62
CA GLN A 184 2.60 24.88 -1.10
C GLN A 184 2.76 25.04 -2.62
N ARG A 185 1.66 24.97 -3.36
CA ARG A 185 1.65 25.11 -4.83
C ARG A 185 1.03 26.42 -5.30
N ASP A 186 0.45 27.19 -4.37
CA ASP A 186 -0.32 28.40 -4.66
C ASP A 186 -1.45 28.13 -5.67
N GLN A 187 -2.19 27.05 -5.43
CA GLN A 187 -3.18 26.52 -6.36
C GLN A 187 -4.43 25.99 -5.65
N ILE A 188 -5.57 26.09 -6.32
CA ILE A 188 -6.81 25.46 -5.91
C ILE A 188 -6.84 24.00 -6.41
N MET A 189 -7.05 23.09 -5.47
CA MET A 189 -7.11 21.65 -5.69
C MET A 189 -8.54 21.15 -5.55
N GLY A 190 -8.82 19.96 -6.08
CA GLY A 190 -10.10 19.25 -5.91
C GLY A 190 -11.00 19.23 -7.15
N PHE A 191 -10.58 19.87 -8.25
CA PHE A 191 -11.21 19.71 -9.55
C PHE A 191 -10.75 18.42 -10.24
N CYS A 192 -11.57 17.88 -11.12
CA CYS A 192 -11.20 16.71 -11.91
C CYS A 192 -10.09 17.04 -12.92
N ARG A 193 -9.23 16.06 -13.23
CA ARG A 193 -8.13 16.24 -14.18
C ARG A 193 -8.59 16.46 -15.62
N GLU A 194 -9.77 15.93 -15.97
CA GLU A 194 -10.33 15.94 -17.32
C GLU A 194 -10.66 17.36 -17.77
N HIS A 195 -11.28 18.14 -16.87
CA HIS A 195 -11.67 19.53 -17.12
C HIS A 195 -10.65 20.53 -16.57
N GLY A 196 -10.03 20.23 -15.41
CA GLY A 196 -9.16 21.16 -14.70
C GLY A 196 -7.89 21.55 -15.48
N GLN A 197 -7.38 20.67 -16.33
CA GLN A 197 -6.22 20.95 -17.19
C GLN A 197 -6.41 22.15 -18.16
N ASN A 198 -7.65 22.56 -18.43
CA ASN A 198 -7.96 23.61 -19.40
C ASN A 198 -7.97 25.02 -18.79
N PHE A 199 -7.85 25.14 -17.46
CA PHE A 199 -7.99 26.41 -16.76
C PHE A 199 -6.81 26.63 -15.80
N SER A 200 -6.51 27.90 -15.52
CA SER A 200 -5.55 28.24 -14.48
C SER A 200 -6.15 27.97 -13.11
N MET A 201 -5.45 27.19 -12.28
CA MET A 201 -5.83 26.91 -10.90
C MET A 201 -5.12 27.81 -9.88
N LYS A 202 -4.34 28.79 -10.35
CA LYS A 202 -3.72 29.79 -9.48
C LYS A 202 -4.77 30.71 -8.88
N CYS A 203 -4.52 31.16 -7.66
CA CYS A 203 -5.45 31.96 -6.89
C CYS A 203 -4.73 33.21 -6.36
N ASP A 204 -4.36 34.10 -7.27
CA ASP A 204 -3.68 35.35 -6.92
C ASP A 204 -4.68 36.39 -6.38
N THR A 205 -5.91 36.38 -6.89
CA THR A 205 -6.96 37.35 -6.57
C THR A 205 -8.31 36.69 -6.26
N VAL A 206 -9.22 37.45 -5.62
CA VAL A 206 -10.59 36.97 -5.36
C VAL A 206 -11.35 36.78 -6.67
N GLU A 207 -11.08 37.61 -7.67
CA GLU A 207 -11.66 37.54 -9.01
C GLU A 207 -11.31 36.21 -9.71
N ASP A 208 -10.14 35.62 -9.44
CA ASP A 208 -9.77 34.32 -9.99
C ASP A 208 -10.60 33.18 -9.38
N ILE A 209 -10.96 33.29 -8.10
CA ILE A 209 -11.87 32.35 -7.43
C ILE A 209 -13.28 32.48 -8.03
N GLU A 210 -13.76 33.70 -8.23
CA GLU A 210 -15.07 33.97 -8.83
C GLU A 210 -15.15 33.40 -10.26
N LYS A 211 -14.10 33.57 -11.07
CA LYS A 211 -14.03 32.93 -12.41
C LYS A 211 -14.14 31.41 -12.34
N LEU A 212 -13.45 30.77 -11.38
CA LEU A 212 -13.54 29.32 -11.21
C LEU A 212 -14.93 28.89 -10.74
N ARG A 213 -15.59 29.67 -9.88
CA ARG A 213 -16.98 29.42 -9.48
C ARG A 213 -17.91 29.51 -10.70
N ASP A 214 -17.80 30.57 -11.49
CA ASP A 214 -18.65 30.77 -12.67
C ASP A 214 -18.45 29.63 -13.71
N LEU A 215 -17.24 29.10 -13.84
CA LEU A 215 -16.95 27.92 -14.68
C LEU A 215 -17.62 26.65 -14.16
N VAL A 216 -17.69 26.48 -12.84
CA VAL A 216 -18.40 25.35 -12.22
C VAL A 216 -19.90 25.48 -12.41
N GLU A 217 -20.47 26.67 -12.20
CA GLU A 217 -21.90 26.95 -12.41
C GLU A 217 -22.30 26.78 -13.88
N ALA A 218 -21.42 27.16 -14.81
CA ALA A 218 -21.61 26.94 -16.24
C ALA A 218 -21.38 25.48 -16.69
N GLY A 219 -21.01 24.56 -15.79
CA GLY A 219 -20.76 23.16 -16.08
C GLY A 219 -19.51 22.88 -16.93
N LYS A 220 -18.59 23.85 -17.04
CA LYS A 220 -17.33 23.72 -17.80
C LYS A 220 -16.19 23.13 -16.96
N LEU A 221 -16.33 23.20 -15.64
CA LEU A 221 -15.40 22.67 -14.65
C LEU A 221 -16.22 21.90 -13.61
N CYS A 222 -15.71 20.76 -13.14
CA CYS A 222 -16.38 19.98 -12.11
C CYS A 222 -15.39 19.45 -11.07
N TYR A 223 -15.92 19.16 -9.88
CA TYR A 223 -15.14 18.56 -8.80
C TYR A 223 -14.77 17.12 -9.13
N GLY A 224 -13.61 16.68 -8.65
CA GLY A 224 -13.26 15.26 -8.68
C GLY A 224 -14.21 14.45 -7.81
N SER A 225 -14.89 13.49 -8.43
CA SER A 225 -15.76 12.53 -7.72
C SER A 225 -14.98 11.35 -7.13
N ASP A 226 -13.79 11.10 -7.70
CA ASP A 226 -12.90 10.01 -7.36
C ASP A 226 -11.46 10.48 -7.54
N ALA A 227 -10.49 9.83 -6.92
CA ALA A 227 -9.08 10.05 -7.18
C ALA A 227 -8.41 8.74 -7.56
N THR A 228 -7.74 8.76 -8.70
CA THR A 228 -6.83 7.69 -9.08
C THR A 228 -5.59 7.79 -8.19
N VAL A 229 -5.33 6.73 -7.44
CA VAL A 229 -4.10 6.51 -6.69
C VAL A 229 -3.23 5.53 -7.46
N VAL A 230 -1.96 5.88 -7.62
CA VAL A 230 -0.95 4.96 -8.15
C VAL A 230 0.11 4.72 -7.10
N ALA A 231 0.36 3.45 -6.79
CA ALA A 231 1.38 3.05 -5.84
C ALA A 231 2.33 2.01 -6.42
N VAL A 232 3.60 2.07 -6.03
CA VAL A 232 4.61 1.06 -6.37
C VAL A 232 4.86 0.15 -5.17
N ALA A 233 4.98 -1.15 -5.39
CA ALA A 233 5.35 -2.12 -4.37
C ALA A 233 6.37 -3.14 -4.90
N PRO A 234 7.34 -3.57 -4.06
CA PRO A 234 8.32 -4.57 -4.47
C PRO A 234 7.73 -5.99 -4.49
N TYR A 235 8.18 -6.83 -5.42
CA TYR A 235 7.79 -8.25 -5.45
C TYR A 235 8.57 -9.12 -4.45
N ALA A 236 9.84 -8.78 -4.20
CA ALA A 236 10.74 -9.58 -3.38
C ALA A 236 11.55 -8.67 -2.46
N GLN A 237 10.89 -8.16 -1.42
CA GLN A 237 11.51 -7.46 -0.31
C GLN A 237 10.83 -7.89 0.99
N THR A 238 11.60 -8.27 2.00
CA THR A 238 11.08 -8.76 3.30
C THR A 238 10.93 -7.61 4.30
N ASP A 239 11.78 -6.60 4.18
CA ASP A 239 11.69 -5.32 4.86
C ASP A 239 11.15 -4.24 3.90
N HIS A 240 10.66 -3.12 4.42
CA HIS A 240 10.22 -1.97 3.61
C HIS A 240 9.25 -2.30 2.44
N TYR A 241 8.49 -3.39 2.52
CA TYR A 241 7.60 -3.87 1.44
C TYR A 241 6.28 -3.08 1.31
N THR A 242 6.12 -2.02 2.10
CA THR A 242 4.93 -1.18 2.10
C THR A 242 4.78 -0.47 0.74
N PRO A 243 3.58 -0.51 0.13
CA PRO A 243 3.29 0.24 -1.09
C PRO A 243 3.57 1.73 -0.91
N VAL A 244 4.23 2.34 -1.89
CA VAL A 244 4.58 3.75 -1.90
C VAL A 244 3.70 4.47 -2.90
N PRO A 245 2.86 5.42 -2.48
CA PRO A 245 2.03 6.16 -3.41
C PRO A 245 2.90 7.16 -4.19
N LEU A 246 2.73 7.21 -5.51
CA LEU A 246 3.46 8.08 -6.42
C LEU A 246 2.54 9.09 -7.15
N VAL A 247 1.25 8.78 -7.29
CA VAL A 247 0.29 9.67 -7.93
C VAL A 247 -1.00 9.68 -7.14
N LEU A 248 -1.56 10.87 -6.97
CA LEU A 248 -2.93 11.09 -6.53
C LEU A 248 -3.54 12.13 -7.47
N SER A 249 -4.55 11.74 -8.25
CA SER A 249 -5.14 12.61 -9.27
C SER A 249 -6.66 12.50 -9.29
N PRO A 250 -7.37 13.61 -9.00
CA PRO A 250 -8.83 13.62 -9.04
C PRO A 250 -9.38 13.39 -10.45
N SER A 251 -10.54 12.75 -10.55
CA SER A 251 -11.22 12.34 -11.78
C SER A 251 -12.74 12.46 -11.65
N ASP A 252 -13.39 12.74 -12.76
CA ASP A 252 -14.83 12.59 -12.92
C ASP A 252 -15.24 11.28 -13.62
N LYS A 253 -14.27 10.40 -13.90
CA LYS A 253 -14.39 9.10 -14.59
C LYS A 253 -14.80 9.19 -16.07
N THR A 254 -14.74 10.38 -16.68
CA THR A 254 -15.02 10.54 -18.11
C THR A 254 -13.82 10.19 -18.99
N GLU A 255 -12.62 10.12 -18.41
CA GLU A 255 -11.38 9.76 -19.11
C GLU A 255 -11.43 8.32 -19.68
N LYS A 256 -10.98 8.18 -20.93
CA LYS A 256 -10.92 6.89 -21.64
C LYS A 256 -9.55 6.21 -21.53
N GLY A 257 -9.51 4.93 -21.88
CA GLY A 257 -8.30 4.11 -21.78
C GLY A 257 -7.10 4.65 -22.54
N GLU A 258 -7.28 5.25 -23.71
CA GLU A 258 -6.19 5.84 -24.52
C GLU A 258 -5.57 7.07 -23.84
N GLN A 259 -6.40 7.87 -23.17
CA GLN A 259 -5.95 9.04 -22.43
C GLN A 259 -5.21 8.62 -21.15
N LEU A 260 -5.75 7.64 -20.42
CA LEU A 260 -5.08 7.01 -19.27
C LEU A 260 -3.71 6.46 -19.67
N MET A 261 -3.66 5.71 -20.78
CA MET A 261 -2.43 5.10 -21.29
C MET A 261 -1.31 6.13 -21.49
N THR A 262 -1.66 7.32 -21.98
CA THR A 262 -0.68 8.36 -22.31
C THR A 262 0.11 8.81 -21.07
N TRP A 263 -0.54 9.09 -19.95
CA TRP A 263 0.17 9.53 -18.75
C TRP A 263 0.75 8.36 -17.94
N ILE A 264 0.16 7.17 -18.00
CA ILE A 264 0.78 5.95 -17.43
C ILE A 264 2.11 5.66 -18.12
N HIS A 265 2.18 5.83 -19.45
CA HIS A 265 3.42 5.69 -20.19
C HIS A 265 4.49 6.70 -19.74
N LYS A 266 4.10 7.97 -19.51
CA LYS A 266 5.01 9.00 -18.97
C LYS A 266 5.52 8.66 -17.56
N LEU A 267 4.66 8.13 -16.70
CA LEU A 267 5.07 7.67 -15.36
C LEU A 267 6.09 6.54 -15.43
N LEU A 268 5.90 5.58 -16.34
CA LEU A 268 6.88 4.52 -16.56
C LEU A 268 8.22 5.04 -17.09
N GLY A 269 8.19 6.05 -17.98
CA GLY A 269 9.40 6.74 -18.45
C GLY A 269 10.14 7.45 -17.30
N SER A 270 9.42 8.23 -16.49
CA SER A 270 9.97 8.89 -15.29
C SER A 270 10.58 7.87 -14.32
N TRP A 271 9.91 6.73 -14.08
CA TRP A 271 10.47 5.65 -13.25
C TRP A 271 11.79 5.11 -13.79
N GLU A 272 11.89 4.87 -15.10
CA GLU A 272 13.07 4.29 -15.72
C GLU A 272 14.27 5.26 -15.71
N GLU A 273 14.00 6.54 -15.98
CA GLU A 273 15.03 7.57 -16.14
C GLU A 273 15.54 8.11 -14.80
N HIS A 274 14.63 8.30 -13.83
CA HIS A 274 14.90 8.97 -12.56
C HIS A 274 15.94 8.21 -11.71
N LYS A 275 16.84 8.96 -11.06
CA LYS A 275 17.94 8.40 -10.24
C LYS A 275 17.46 7.42 -9.16
N TYR A 276 16.32 7.71 -8.53
CA TYR A 276 15.71 6.90 -7.47
C TYR A 276 14.53 6.05 -7.95
N GLY A 277 14.36 5.88 -9.26
CA GLY A 277 13.40 4.93 -9.82
C GLY A 277 14.03 3.56 -10.01
N ALA A 278 14.03 3.08 -11.25
CA ALA A 278 14.51 1.74 -11.61
C ALA A 278 15.96 1.45 -11.18
N LYS A 279 16.84 2.46 -11.21
CA LYS A 279 18.27 2.34 -10.89
C LYS A 279 18.54 2.04 -9.41
N THR A 280 17.63 2.44 -8.51
CA THR A 280 17.78 2.24 -7.06
C THR A 280 16.81 1.19 -6.51
N HIS A 281 15.60 1.14 -7.05
CA HIS A 281 14.52 0.28 -6.53
C HIS A 281 14.17 -0.90 -7.43
N GLY A 282 14.80 -1.01 -8.59
CA GLY A 282 14.54 -2.08 -9.55
C GLY A 282 13.42 -1.77 -10.55
N PRO A 283 13.35 -2.55 -11.64
CA PRO A 283 12.44 -2.27 -12.76
C PRO A 283 10.97 -2.51 -12.40
N ILE A 284 10.04 -1.89 -13.12
CA ILE A 284 8.63 -2.29 -13.08
C ILE A 284 8.44 -3.57 -13.89
N TRP A 285 7.82 -4.59 -13.29
CA TRP A 285 7.50 -5.86 -13.95
C TRP A 285 6.04 -5.97 -14.37
N ALA A 286 5.16 -5.28 -13.66
CA ALA A 286 3.73 -5.42 -13.85
C ALA A 286 2.92 -4.15 -13.56
N LEU A 287 1.79 -4.02 -14.25
CA LEU A 287 0.74 -3.04 -13.98
C LEU A 287 -0.52 -3.76 -13.45
N ALA A 288 -1.00 -3.39 -12.27
CA ALA A 288 -2.20 -3.94 -11.65
C ALA A 288 -3.32 -2.91 -11.57
N SER A 289 -4.56 -3.32 -11.83
CA SER A 289 -5.75 -2.50 -11.59
C SER A 289 -6.90 -3.34 -11.02
N ASP A 290 -7.95 -2.68 -10.55
CA ASP A 290 -9.23 -3.25 -10.10
C ASP A 290 -10.10 -3.85 -11.25
N GLY A 291 -9.58 -3.70 -12.47
CA GLY A 291 -10.19 -4.16 -13.72
C GLY A 291 -11.32 -3.28 -14.22
N ASP A 292 -11.39 -1.99 -13.87
CA ASP A 292 -12.23 -1.01 -14.57
C ASP A 292 -12.01 -1.06 -16.11
N SER A 293 -13.04 -0.73 -16.90
CA SER A 293 -12.97 -0.82 -18.36
C SER A 293 -11.91 0.09 -18.98
N SER A 294 -11.78 1.33 -18.50
CA SER A 294 -10.82 2.30 -19.05
C SER A 294 -9.40 1.86 -18.71
N PHE A 295 -9.16 1.44 -17.46
CA PHE A 295 -7.86 0.87 -17.09
C PHE A 295 -7.54 -0.44 -17.80
N ARG A 296 -8.52 -1.31 -18.02
CA ARG A 296 -8.30 -2.57 -18.75
C ARG A 296 -7.84 -2.29 -20.18
N LEU A 297 -8.46 -1.32 -20.87
CA LEU A 297 -8.04 -0.91 -22.20
C LEU A 297 -6.64 -0.31 -22.18
N ALA A 298 -6.36 0.64 -21.29
CA ALA A 298 -5.03 1.26 -21.16
C ALA A 298 -3.93 0.21 -20.93
N LYS A 299 -4.16 -0.71 -20.00
CA LYS A 299 -3.27 -1.83 -19.68
C LYS A 299 -3.08 -2.77 -20.86
N HIS A 300 -4.15 -3.07 -21.60
CA HIS A 300 -4.05 -3.90 -22.80
C HIS A 300 -3.15 -3.22 -23.85
N LEU A 301 -3.40 -1.94 -24.15
CA LEU A 301 -2.62 -1.18 -25.12
C LEU A 301 -1.14 -1.07 -24.74
N LEU A 302 -0.81 -1.01 -23.44
CA LEU A 302 0.57 -0.93 -22.95
C LEU A 302 1.28 -2.28 -22.87
N CYS A 303 0.60 -3.32 -22.40
CA CYS A 303 1.24 -4.60 -22.03
C CYS A 303 1.08 -5.71 -23.09
N MET A 304 0.57 -5.39 -24.27
CA MET A 304 0.34 -6.35 -25.37
C MET A 304 0.93 -5.86 -26.71
N THR A 305 2.03 -5.10 -26.68
CA THR A 305 2.60 -4.46 -27.88
C THR A 305 3.61 -5.34 -28.60
N THR A 306 4.45 -6.07 -27.86
CA THR A 306 5.65 -6.70 -28.41
C THR A 306 5.75 -8.14 -27.94
N LYS A 307 6.03 -9.09 -28.83
CA LYS A 307 6.32 -10.46 -28.44
C LYS A 307 7.67 -10.53 -27.73
N LEU A 308 7.77 -11.33 -26.67
CA LEU A 308 9.03 -11.54 -25.95
C LEU A 308 10.15 -11.95 -26.92
N ASN A 309 11.33 -11.33 -26.77
CA ASN A 309 12.49 -11.63 -27.60
C ASN A 309 12.89 -13.11 -27.42
N PRO A 310 12.88 -13.93 -28.49
CA PRO A 310 13.23 -15.35 -28.43
C PRO A 310 14.56 -15.64 -27.73
N GLU A 311 15.55 -14.77 -27.94
CA GLU A 311 16.92 -14.90 -27.42
C GLU A 311 17.07 -14.46 -25.95
N SER A 312 16.01 -13.91 -25.34
CA SER A 312 16.08 -13.45 -23.96
C SER A 312 16.10 -14.63 -22.98
N PRO A 313 16.85 -14.55 -21.85
CA PRO A 313 16.84 -15.60 -20.83
C PRO A 313 15.43 -15.92 -20.29
N LEU A 314 14.57 -14.90 -20.21
CA LEU A 314 13.17 -15.06 -19.82
C LEU A 314 12.39 -15.87 -20.87
N SER A 315 12.62 -15.62 -22.16
CA SER A 315 12.01 -16.41 -23.23
C SER A 315 12.43 -17.87 -23.15
N HIS A 316 13.70 -18.17 -22.91
CA HIS A 316 14.15 -19.56 -22.77
C HIS A 316 13.43 -20.32 -21.65
N LYS A 317 13.16 -19.67 -20.50
CA LYS A 317 12.36 -20.27 -19.42
C LYS A 317 10.89 -20.48 -19.80
N LEU A 318 10.32 -19.58 -20.61
CA LEU A 318 8.90 -19.58 -20.96
C LEU A 318 8.60 -20.34 -22.27
N ALA A 319 9.60 -20.59 -23.12
CA ALA A 319 9.45 -21.19 -24.44
C ALA A 319 8.84 -22.61 -24.38
N GLY A 320 9.12 -23.34 -23.30
CA GLY A 320 8.58 -24.67 -23.05
C GLY A 320 7.13 -24.70 -22.55
N MET A 321 6.40 -23.58 -22.57
CA MET A 321 5.01 -23.49 -22.08
C MET A 321 4.03 -23.27 -23.24
N PRO A 322 3.52 -24.34 -23.89
CA PRO A 322 2.55 -24.21 -24.97
C PRO A 322 1.31 -23.42 -24.55
N GLY A 323 0.82 -22.55 -25.42
CA GLY A 323 -0.38 -21.75 -25.17
C GLY A 323 -0.18 -20.53 -24.28
N LEU A 324 0.99 -20.35 -23.64
CA LEU A 324 1.28 -19.15 -22.88
C LEU A 324 1.42 -17.94 -23.81
N ASN A 325 0.63 -16.91 -23.56
CA ASN A 325 0.73 -15.64 -24.26
C ASN A 325 2.03 -14.90 -23.88
N THR A 326 2.96 -14.77 -24.83
CA THR A 326 4.27 -14.14 -24.65
C THR A 326 4.36 -12.66 -25.08
N MET A 327 3.22 -12.01 -25.36
CA MET A 327 3.19 -10.57 -25.64
C MET A 327 3.46 -9.77 -24.35
N THR A 328 4.13 -8.64 -24.41
CA THR A 328 4.43 -7.74 -23.28
C THR A 328 4.46 -6.29 -23.76
N SER A 329 4.75 -5.33 -22.89
CA SER A 329 5.23 -4.01 -23.34
C SER A 329 6.59 -4.14 -24.05
N SER A 330 7.06 -3.04 -24.65
CA SER A 330 8.42 -2.93 -25.19
C SER A 330 9.52 -3.17 -24.14
N SER A 331 9.26 -2.82 -22.88
CA SER A 331 10.13 -3.07 -21.72
C SER A 331 9.84 -4.40 -21.01
N GLY A 332 8.97 -5.25 -21.57
CA GLY A 332 8.60 -6.55 -21.00
C GLY A 332 7.52 -6.48 -19.92
N ILE A 333 6.95 -5.34 -19.58
CA ILE A 333 5.93 -5.19 -18.53
C ILE A 333 4.67 -6.00 -18.87
N THR A 334 4.12 -6.68 -17.87
CA THR A 334 2.88 -7.46 -17.99
C THR A 334 1.70 -6.78 -17.29
N GLY A 335 0.48 -6.99 -17.78
CA GLY A 335 -0.73 -6.53 -17.09
C GLY A 335 -1.26 -7.60 -16.15
N THR A 336 -1.79 -7.20 -15.00
CA THR A 336 -2.50 -8.06 -14.05
C THR A 336 -3.74 -7.37 -13.48
N CYS A 337 -4.48 -8.06 -12.62
CA CYS A 337 -5.69 -7.55 -11.96
C CYS A 337 -5.72 -8.10 -10.53
N ASP A 338 -6.42 -7.43 -9.60
CA ASP A 338 -6.63 -7.99 -8.27
C ASP A 338 -7.49 -9.28 -8.37
N PRO A 339 -7.01 -10.45 -7.91
CA PRO A 339 -7.78 -11.69 -7.92
C PRO A 339 -9.09 -11.60 -7.12
N LYS A 340 -9.18 -10.75 -6.08
CA LYS A 340 -10.42 -10.52 -5.33
C LYS A 340 -11.54 -9.98 -6.23
N HIS A 341 -11.19 -9.14 -7.22
CA HIS A 341 -12.16 -8.64 -8.20
C HIS A 341 -12.65 -9.75 -9.12
N ILE A 342 -11.80 -10.74 -9.43
CA ILE A 342 -12.21 -11.91 -10.20
C ILE A 342 -13.19 -12.77 -9.40
N PHE A 343 -12.95 -13.00 -8.11
CA PHE A 343 -13.87 -13.76 -7.27
C PHE A 343 -15.26 -13.11 -7.22
N LYS A 344 -15.31 -11.78 -7.04
CA LYS A 344 -16.56 -11.00 -7.12
C LYS A 344 -17.26 -11.16 -8.46
N ARG A 345 -16.51 -11.17 -9.57
CA ARG A 345 -17.06 -11.32 -10.92
C ARG A 345 -17.55 -12.74 -11.22
N PHE A 346 -16.87 -13.78 -10.72
CA PHE A 346 -17.40 -15.14 -10.76
C PHE A 346 -18.71 -15.24 -9.98
N GLY A 347 -18.77 -14.69 -8.76
CA GLY A 347 -20.01 -14.61 -7.99
C GLY A 347 -21.11 -13.86 -8.74
N THR A 348 -20.79 -12.71 -9.34
CA THR A 348 -21.73 -11.91 -10.14
C THR A 348 -22.25 -12.68 -11.35
N LEU A 349 -21.39 -13.43 -12.04
CA LEU A 349 -21.76 -14.28 -13.17
C LEU A 349 -22.77 -15.35 -12.74
N LEU A 350 -22.53 -16.03 -11.61
CA LEU A 350 -23.42 -17.07 -11.06
C LEU A 350 -24.75 -16.52 -10.53
N ARG A 351 -24.76 -15.27 -10.07
CA ARG A 351 -25.96 -14.55 -9.58
C ARG A 351 -26.78 -13.92 -10.71
N SER A 352 -26.20 -13.83 -11.91
CA SER A 352 -26.81 -13.16 -13.05
C SER A 352 -28.05 -13.93 -13.53
N PRO A 353 -29.16 -13.23 -13.84
CA PRO A 353 -30.33 -13.86 -14.45
C PRO A 353 -30.03 -14.38 -15.86
N ARG A 354 -28.97 -13.87 -16.52
CA ARG A 354 -28.56 -14.30 -17.87
C ARG A 354 -27.96 -15.71 -17.90
N GLY A 355 -27.61 -16.29 -16.75
CA GLY A 355 -26.98 -17.61 -16.69
C GLY A 355 -25.62 -17.72 -17.38
N VAL A 356 -25.14 -18.95 -17.51
CA VAL A 356 -23.84 -19.32 -18.11
C VAL A 356 -24.06 -20.41 -19.15
N GLY A 357 -23.63 -20.16 -20.39
CA GLY A 357 -23.68 -21.15 -21.46
C GLY A 357 -22.45 -22.06 -21.46
N LEU A 358 -22.66 -23.38 -21.37
CA LEU A 358 -21.57 -24.37 -21.31
C LEU A 358 -22.03 -25.72 -21.88
N PHE A 359 -21.27 -26.35 -22.76
CA PHE A 359 -21.56 -27.67 -23.37
C PHE A 359 -22.99 -27.82 -23.96
N GLY A 360 -23.51 -26.74 -24.56
CA GLY A 360 -24.88 -26.69 -25.08
C GLY A 360 -25.97 -26.72 -24.00
N ASP A 361 -25.58 -26.51 -22.75
CA ASP A 361 -26.43 -26.33 -21.59
C ASP A 361 -26.42 -24.85 -21.16
N HIS A 362 -27.47 -24.43 -20.46
CA HIS A 362 -27.64 -23.07 -19.96
C HIS A 362 -27.83 -23.11 -18.45
N ILE A 363 -26.73 -22.86 -17.71
CA ILE A 363 -26.70 -22.88 -16.26
C ILE A 363 -27.34 -21.61 -15.73
N THR A 364 -28.51 -21.75 -15.10
CA THR A 364 -29.27 -20.67 -14.48
C THR A 364 -28.99 -20.58 -12.98
N ARG A 365 -29.30 -19.42 -12.38
CA ARG A 365 -29.26 -19.25 -10.91
C ARG A 365 -30.09 -20.31 -10.18
N GLY A 366 -31.26 -20.68 -10.70
CA GLY A 366 -32.13 -21.69 -10.09
C GLY A 366 -31.46 -23.06 -10.03
N GLN A 367 -30.80 -23.48 -11.10
CA GLN A 367 -30.06 -24.75 -11.11
C GLN A 367 -28.88 -24.72 -10.13
N VAL A 368 -28.15 -23.60 -10.03
CA VAL A 368 -27.10 -23.44 -9.03
C VAL A 368 -27.68 -23.52 -7.61
N HIS A 369 -28.83 -22.88 -7.37
CA HIS A 369 -29.53 -22.91 -6.10
C HIS A 369 -29.89 -24.35 -5.69
N ASP A 370 -30.49 -25.12 -6.59
CA ASP A 370 -30.94 -26.49 -6.32
C ASP A 370 -29.77 -27.42 -6.00
N GLN A 371 -28.66 -27.29 -6.75
CA GLN A 371 -27.43 -28.06 -6.51
C GLN A 371 -26.80 -27.71 -5.15
N LEU A 372 -26.82 -26.44 -4.75
CA LEU A 372 -26.33 -26.03 -3.42
C LEU A 372 -27.22 -26.55 -2.29
N CYS A 373 -28.54 -26.64 -2.49
CA CYS A 373 -29.44 -27.26 -1.52
C CYS A 373 -29.15 -28.77 -1.36
N GLN A 374 -28.78 -29.46 -2.46
CA GLN A 374 -28.40 -30.89 -2.41
C GLN A 374 -27.12 -31.14 -1.61
N LEU A 375 -26.23 -30.15 -1.49
CA LEU A 375 -25.06 -30.19 -0.59
C LEU A 375 -25.44 -30.04 0.90
N GLY A 376 -26.72 -29.88 1.23
CA GLY A 376 -27.21 -29.75 2.61
C GLY A 376 -27.27 -28.30 3.12
N LEU A 377 -27.10 -27.29 2.26
CA LEU A 377 -27.33 -25.90 2.64
C LEU A 377 -28.84 -25.62 2.76
N THR A 378 -29.22 -24.83 3.75
CA THR A 378 -30.61 -24.38 3.90
C THR A 378 -30.95 -23.33 2.83
N LYS A 379 -32.21 -23.28 2.39
CA LYS A 379 -32.68 -22.30 1.38
C LYS A 379 -32.25 -20.85 1.71
N PRO A 380 -32.41 -20.34 2.95
CA PRO A 380 -31.97 -18.98 3.29
C PRO A 380 -30.46 -18.75 3.12
N GLN A 381 -29.63 -19.76 3.41
CA GLN A 381 -28.18 -19.67 3.20
C GLN A 381 -27.83 -19.58 1.71
N VAL A 382 -28.50 -20.38 0.87
CA VAL A 382 -28.30 -20.38 -0.58
C VAL A 382 -28.76 -19.06 -1.19
N ASP A 383 -29.93 -18.56 -0.79
CA ASP A 383 -30.45 -17.26 -1.21
C ASP A 383 -29.49 -16.13 -0.87
N GLN A 384 -28.90 -16.15 0.33
CA GLN A 384 -27.91 -15.15 0.74
C GLN A 384 -26.61 -15.22 -0.08
N LEU A 385 -26.18 -16.41 -0.48
CA LEU A 385 -24.98 -16.60 -1.33
C LEU A 385 -25.22 -16.15 -2.78
N LEU A 386 -26.45 -16.34 -3.27
CA LEU A 386 -26.89 -16.02 -4.62
C LEU A 386 -27.61 -14.66 -4.72
N ASP A 387 -27.55 -13.83 -3.69
CA ASP A 387 -28.13 -12.48 -3.68
C ASP A 387 -27.41 -11.55 -4.69
N PRO A 388 -28.10 -11.07 -5.74
CA PRO A 388 -27.51 -10.19 -6.75
C PRO A 388 -27.21 -8.78 -6.24
N ALA A 389 -27.76 -8.34 -5.10
CA ALA A 389 -27.47 -7.05 -4.51
C ALA A 389 -26.05 -7.00 -3.91
N ASP A 390 -25.51 -8.14 -3.48
CA ASP A 390 -24.25 -8.22 -2.75
C ASP A 390 -23.01 -8.42 -3.66
N LYS A 391 -22.80 -7.50 -4.60
CA LYS A 391 -21.71 -7.59 -5.61
C LYS A 391 -20.31 -7.31 -5.06
N GLN A 392 -20.21 -6.66 -3.90
CA GLN A 392 -18.92 -6.21 -3.33
C GLN A 392 -18.36 -7.15 -2.25
N ASN A 393 -19.10 -8.14 -1.77
CA ASN A 393 -18.67 -9.02 -0.69
C ASN A 393 -17.79 -10.17 -1.18
N VAL A 394 -16.48 -9.99 -1.03
CA VAL A 394 -15.46 -10.98 -1.38
C VAL A 394 -15.63 -12.28 -0.57
N PRO A 395 -15.76 -12.28 0.78
CA PRO A 395 -15.97 -13.50 1.55
C PRO A 395 -17.14 -14.36 1.07
N LYS A 396 -18.29 -13.77 0.76
CA LYS A 396 -19.44 -14.52 0.23
C LYS A 396 -19.17 -15.11 -1.15
N ALA A 397 -18.49 -14.38 -2.04
CA ALA A 397 -18.13 -14.90 -3.35
C ALA A 397 -17.17 -16.10 -3.23
N VAL A 398 -16.16 -16.01 -2.36
CA VAL A 398 -15.24 -17.12 -2.05
C VAL A 398 -16.01 -18.31 -1.50
N LYS A 399 -16.89 -18.11 -0.52
CA LYS A 399 -17.70 -19.18 0.07
C LYS A 399 -18.61 -19.87 -0.95
N LEU A 400 -19.26 -19.11 -1.83
CA LEU A 400 -20.07 -19.66 -2.93
C LEU A 400 -19.23 -20.57 -3.84
N LEU A 401 -18.04 -20.12 -4.25
CA LEU A 401 -17.15 -20.90 -5.10
C LEU A 401 -16.60 -22.15 -4.41
N GLN A 402 -16.32 -22.09 -3.10
CA GLN A 402 -15.94 -23.26 -2.31
C GLN A 402 -17.06 -24.30 -2.26
N HIS A 403 -18.31 -23.88 -2.04
CA HIS A 403 -19.44 -24.81 -2.08
C HIS A 403 -19.66 -25.41 -3.48
N LEU A 404 -19.51 -24.61 -4.54
CA LEU A 404 -19.58 -25.13 -5.91
C LEU A 404 -18.51 -26.17 -6.22
N LEU A 405 -17.30 -26.00 -5.65
CA LEU A 405 -16.25 -26.99 -5.79
C LEU A 405 -16.66 -28.33 -5.18
N MET A 406 -17.37 -28.35 -4.05
CA MET A 406 -17.84 -29.58 -3.38
C MET A 406 -18.91 -30.35 -4.20
N LEU A 407 -19.50 -29.75 -5.23
CA LEU A 407 -20.50 -30.45 -6.07
C LEU A 407 -19.94 -31.64 -6.83
N HIS A 408 -18.62 -31.72 -7.03
CA HIS A 408 -18.00 -32.86 -7.70
C HIS A 408 -18.11 -34.17 -6.88
N ASP A 409 -18.34 -34.06 -5.56
CA ASP A 409 -18.47 -35.19 -4.65
C ASP A 409 -19.91 -35.71 -4.54
N LEU A 410 -20.89 -35.01 -5.13
CA LEU A 410 -22.28 -35.43 -5.08
C LEU A 410 -22.50 -36.69 -5.93
N PRO A 411 -23.35 -37.63 -5.47
CA PRO A 411 -23.74 -38.78 -6.28
C PRO A 411 -24.42 -38.30 -7.56
N LYS A 412 -24.18 -39.02 -8.65
CA LYS A 412 -24.78 -38.72 -9.95
C LYS A 412 -26.29 -38.88 -9.88
N ALA A 413 -27.03 -37.88 -10.35
CA ALA A 413 -28.48 -37.97 -10.43
C ALA A 413 -28.95 -39.12 -11.34
N ASP A 414 -30.07 -39.75 -10.99
CA ASP A 414 -30.64 -40.88 -11.73
C ASP A 414 -31.21 -40.47 -13.11
N LEU A 415 -31.77 -39.27 -13.19
CA LEU A 415 -32.37 -38.76 -14.42
C LEU A 415 -31.29 -38.18 -15.38
N PRO A 416 -31.24 -38.59 -16.66
CA PRO A 416 -30.20 -38.16 -17.60
C PRO A 416 -30.10 -36.64 -17.78
N ALA A 417 -31.23 -35.94 -17.82
CA ALA A 417 -31.25 -34.47 -17.96
C ALA A 417 -30.66 -33.80 -16.72
N THR A 418 -31.07 -34.23 -15.52
CA THR A 418 -30.55 -33.72 -14.24
C THR A 418 -29.06 -34.03 -14.08
N ALA A 419 -28.63 -35.23 -14.47
CA ALA A 419 -27.22 -35.63 -14.44
C ALA A 419 -26.36 -34.79 -15.38
N ARG A 420 -26.89 -34.41 -16.56
CA ARG A 420 -26.20 -33.49 -17.48
C ARG A 420 -26.01 -32.11 -16.84
N HIS A 421 -27.07 -31.55 -16.26
CA HIS A 421 -27.00 -30.24 -15.59
C HIS A 421 -26.06 -30.25 -14.39
N GLN A 422 -26.15 -31.27 -13.53
CA GLN A 422 -25.24 -31.47 -12.39
C GLN A 422 -23.78 -31.50 -12.87
N LYS A 423 -23.49 -32.23 -13.96
CA LYS A 423 -22.15 -32.28 -14.54
C LYS A 423 -21.68 -30.92 -15.05
N SER A 424 -22.55 -30.13 -15.69
CA SER A 424 -22.23 -28.77 -16.16
C SER A 424 -21.90 -27.84 -14.99
N VAL A 425 -22.71 -27.84 -13.93
CA VAL A 425 -22.49 -27.00 -12.74
C VAL A 425 -21.24 -27.44 -11.98
N ALA A 426 -21.05 -28.74 -11.77
CA ALA A 426 -19.86 -29.28 -11.11
C ALA A 426 -18.58 -28.97 -11.91
N PHE A 427 -18.62 -29.06 -13.24
CA PHE A 427 -17.51 -28.64 -14.09
C PHE A 427 -17.20 -27.15 -13.91
N LEU A 428 -18.22 -26.29 -13.94
CA LEU A 428 -18.04 -24.85 -13.76
C LEU A 428 -17.43 -24.54 -12.39
N GLY A 429 -17.94 -25.17 -11.33
CA GLY A 429 -17.40 -25.08 -9.97
C GLY A 429 -15.94 -25.52 -9.88
N LYS A 430 -15.60 -26.67 -10.48
CA LYS A 430 -14.22 -27.19 -10.52
C LYS A 430 -13.28 -26.27 -11.32
N MET A 431 -13.73 -25.80 -12.48
CA MET A 431 -12.98 -24.84 -13.30
C MET A 431 -12.68 -23.57 -12.50
N MET A 432 -13.69 -22.91 -11.91
CA MET A 432 -13.46 -21.72 -11.07
C MET A 432 -12.62 -22.03 -9.83
N GLY A 433 -12.75 -23.23 -9.26
CA GLY A 433 -11.93 -23.72 -8.15
C GLY A 433 -10.43 -23.77 -8.47
N TYR A 434 -10.06 -24.21 -9.68
CA TYR A 434 -8.66 -24.18 -10.13
C TYR A 434 -8.04 -22.77 -10.14
N PHE A 435 -8.86 -21.73 -10.34
CA PHE A 435 -8.40 -20.34 -10.19
C PHE A 435 -8.39 -19.88 -8.74
N LEU A 436 -9.40 -20.24 -7.94
CA LEU A 436 -9.58 -19.76 -6.57
C LEU A 436 -8.57 -20.35 -5.58
N LEU A 437 -8.40 -21.67 -5.59
CA LEU A 437 -7.64 -22.40 -4.56
C LEU A 437 -6.21 -21.87 -4.36
N PRO A 438 -5.44 -21.53 -5.41
CA PRO A 438 -4.09 -20.97 -5.27
C PRO A 438 -3.98 -19.71 -4.41
N PHE A 439 -5.07 -18.93 -4.27
CA PHE A 439 -5.06 -17.68 -3.51
C PHE A 439 -5.57 -17.82 -2.08
N ILE A 440 -6.23 -18.93 -1.74
CA ILE A 440 -6.87 -19.13 -0.43
C ILE A 440 -6.32 -20.34 0.33
N SER A 441 -5.62 -21.26 -0.35
CA SER A 441 -5.09 -22.48 0.22
C SER A 441 -3.62 -22.32 0.58
N VAL A 442 -3.34 -22.08 1.86
CA VAL A 442 -1.97 -21.91 2.38
C VAL A 442 -1.12 -23.18 2.33
N SER A 443 -1.75 -24.35 2.14
CA SER A 443 -1.04 -25.64 2.08
C SER A 443 -0.53 -25.99 0.67
N MET A 444 -0.96 -25.27 -0.37
CA MET A 444 -0.49 -25.51 -1.73
C MET A 444 0.92 -24.97 -1.91
N SER A 445 1.83 -25.82 -2.37
CA SER A 445 3.15 -25.41 -2.87
C SER A 445 3.03 -24.52 -4.10
N LEU A 446 4.08 -23.75 -4.40
CA LEU A 446 4.11 -22.91 -5.60
C LEU A 446 3.88 -23.71 -6.89
N SER A 447 4.43 -24.92 -6.99
CA SER A 447 4.23 -25.81 -8.13
C SER A 447 2.76 -26.21 -8.30
N GLU A 448 2.08 -26.58 -7.22
CA GLU A 448 0.65 -26.93 -7.25
C GLU A 448 -0.20 -25.71 -7.60
N GLN A 449 0.13 -24.53 -7.07
CA GLN A 449 -0.55 -23.28 -7.39
C GLN A 449 -0.45 -22.97 -8.89
N VAL A 450 0.74 -23.07 -9.48
CA VAL A 450 0.97 -22.83 -10.90
C VAL A 450 0.26 -23.87 -11.78
N GLN A 451 0.30 -25.16 -11.41
CA GLN A 451 -0.42 -26.22 -12.13
C GLN A 451 -1.93 -25.99 -12.12
N SER A 452 -2.48 -25.60 -10.96
CA SER A 452 -3.90 -25.25 -10.82
C SER A 452 -4.28 -24.06 -11.69
N LEU A 453 -3.53 -22.95 -11.62
CA LEU A 453 -3.77 -21.76 -12.44
C LEU A 453 -3.63 -22.04 -13.95
N SER A 454 -2.63 -22.85 -14.33
CA SER A 454 -2.44 -23.29 -15.72
C SER A 454 -3.61 -24.15 -16.19
N THR A 455 -4.10 -25.08 -15.35
CA THR A 455 -5.27 -25.90 -15.66
C THR A 455 -6.50 -25.02 -15.89
N PHE A 456 -6.74 -24.04 -15.01
CA PHE A 456 -7.79 -23.04 -15.23
C PHE A 456 -7.61 -22.30 -16.56
N ALA A 457 -6.41 -21.79 -16.87
CA ALA A 457 -6.17 -21.01 -18.07
C ALA A 457 -6.47 -21.80 -19.36
N HIS A 458 -6.10 -23.07 -19.41
CA HIS A 458 -6.39 -23.96 -20.54
C HIS A 458 -7.88 -24.28 -20.65
N LEU A 459 -8.57 -24.57 -19.54
CA LEU A 459 -10.02 -24.79 -19.53
C LEU A 459 -10.79 -23.52 -19.94
N ALA A 460 -10.35 -22.35 -19.48
CA ALA A 460 -10.91 -21.07 -19.86
C ALA A 460 -10.72 -20.80 -21.36
N ALA A 461 -9.54 -21.11 -21.92
CA ALA A 461 -9.30 -20.96 -23.35
C ALA A 461 -10.18 -21.92 -24.18
N ALA A 462 -10.25 -23.20 -23.80
CA ALA A 462 -11.08 -24.19 -24.48
C ALA A 462 -12.57 -23.81 -24.46
N THR A 463 -13.09 -23.41 -23.29
CA THR A 463 -14.48 -22.95 -23.16
C THR A 463 -14.74 -21.66 -23.93
N TYR A 464 -13.77 -20.74 -23.99
CA TYR A 464 -13.89 -19.52 -24.82
C TYR A 464 -13.87 -19.83 -26.33
N MET A 465 -13.05 -20.78 -26.77
CA MET A 465 -13.04 -21.21 -28.18
C MET A 465 -14.38 -21.83 -28.59
N GLN A 466 -14.98 -22.63 -27.72
CA GLN A 466 -16.24 -23.33 -28.00
C GLN A 466 -17.49 -22.45 -27.82
N HIS A 467 -17.52 -21.63 -26.77
CA HIS A 467 -18.73 -20.89 -26.34
C HIS A 467 -18.58 -19.37 -26.42
N ARG A 468 -17.42 -18.86 -26.84
CA ARG A 468 -17.10 -17.43 -26.85
C ARG A 468 -17.38 -16.81 -25.48
N THR A 469 -18.18 -15.75 -25.44
CA THR A 469 -18.51 -15.00 -24.22
C THR A 469 -19.69 -15.57 -23.44
N ALA A 470 -20.25 -16.71 -23.85
CA ALA A 470 -21.40 -17.32 -23.17
C ALA A 470 -21.02 -17.99 -21.84
N CYS A 471 -19.79 -18.49 -21.71
CA CYS A 471 -19.29 -19.08 -20.46
C CYS A 471 -18.69 -18.00 -19.54
N LEU A 472 -17.64 -17.30 -20.02
CA LEU A 472 -17.03 -16.18 -19.32
C LEU A 472 -17.20 -14.92 -20.16
N THR A 473 -17.53 -13.79 -19.53
CA THR A 473 -17.53 -12.51 -20.27
C THR A 473 -16.14 -12.21 -20.80
N GLY A 474 -16.03 -11.50 -21.93
CA GLY A 474 -14.72 -11.18 -22.53
C GLY A 474 -13.78 -10.44 -21.56
N ALA A 475 -14.34 -9.56 -20.74
CA ALA A 475 -13.65 -8.88 -19.64
C ALA A 475 -13.08 -9.86 -18.60
N LEU A 476 -13.91 -10.79 -18.13
CA LEU A 476 -13.52 -11.78 -17.12
C LEU A 476 -12.47 -12.76 -17.65
N TYR A 477 -12.63 -13.21 -18.90
CA TYR A 477 -11.63 -14.03 -19.59
C TYR A 477 -10.30 -13.29 -19.73
N HIS A 478 -10.33 -12.03 -20.17
CA HIS A 478 -9.11 -11.23 -20.34
C HIS A 478 -8.36 -11.02 -19.02
N ASP A 479 -9.06 -10.62 -17.96
CA ASP A 479 -8.42 -10.33 -16.68
C ASP A 479 -7.91 -11.61 -15.98
N THR A 480 -8.61 -12.74 -16.08
CA THR A 480 -8.11 -14.01 -15.49
C THR A 480 -6.86 -14.53 -16.22
N GLN A 481 -6.83 -14.46 -17.55
CA GLN A 481 -5.65 -14.84 -18.34
C GLN A 481 -4.47 -13.91 -18.06
N ALA A 482 -4.71 -12.61 -17.87
CA ALA A 482 -3.69 -11.64 -17.50
C ALA A 482 -3.05 -11.97 -16.14
N ILE A 483 -3.86 -12.33 -15.14
CA ILE A 483 -3.37 -12.74 -13.81
C ILE A 483 -2.49 -13.99 -13.91
N VAL A 484 -2.97 -15.05 -14.56
CA VAL A 484 -2.21 -16.32 -14.67
C VAL A 484 -0.88 -16.08 -15.39
N LYS A 485 -0.91 -15.35 -16.50
CA LYS A 485 0.29 -14.96 -17.24
C LYS A 485 1.26 -14.16 -16.37
N ASN A 486 0.79 -13.14 -15.67
CA ASN A 486 1.65 -12.31 -14.82
C ASN A 486 2.33 -13.13 -13.73
N ILE A 487 1.60 -14.03 -13.06
CA ILE A 487 2.17 -14.93 -12.03
C ILE A 487 3.31 -15.77 -12.62
N ILE A 488 3.08 -16.43 -13.76
CA ILE A 488 4.10 -17.27 -14.43
C ILE A 488 5.32 -16.43 -14.81
N PHE A 489 5.11 -15.24 -15.38
CA PHE A 489 6.20 -14.32 -15.76
C PHE A 489 7.00 -13.86 -14.54
N THR A 490 6.34 -13.48 -13.44
CA THR A 490 6.99 -13.06 -12.20
C THR A 490 7.82 -14.20 -11.61
N ILE A 491 7.28 -15.42 -11.55
CA ILE A 491 8.03 -16.60 -11.08
C ILE A 491 9.29 -16.82 -11.94
N ALA A 492 9.13 -16.82 -13.27
CA ALA A 492 10.25 -17.03 -14.19
C ALA A 492 11.32 -15.93 -14.05
N ARG A 493 10.92 -14.68 -13.78
CA ARG A 493 11.84 -13.56 -13.51
C ARG A 493 12.58 -13.74 -12.20
N THR A 494 11.88 -14.10 -11.13
CA THR A 494 12.52 -14.35 -9.82
C THR A 494 13.54 -15.50 -9.92
N GLN A 495 13.25 -16.54 -10.71
CA GLN A 495 14.20 -17.64 -11.00
C GLN A 495 15.38 -17.26 -11.90
N LEU A 496 15.45 -16.05 -12.44
CA LEU A 496 16.63 -15.54 -13.17
C LEU A 496 17.55 -14.72 -12.25
N ILE A 497 17.04 -14.37 -11.07
CA ILE A 497 17.68 -13.49 -10.10
C ILE A 497 18.20 -14.28 -8.90
N ASN A 498 17.44 -15.30 -8.48
CA ASN A 498 17.91 -16.41 -7.65
C ASN A 498 18.61 -17.45 -8.52
#